data_AF-A0A2V6T753-F1
#
_entry.id   AF-A0A2V6T753-F1
#
_cell.length_a   1.000
_cell.length_b   1.000
_cell.length_c   1.000
_cell.angle_alpha   90.00
_cell.angle_beta   90.00
_cell.angle_gamma   90.00
#
_symmetry.space_group_name_H-M   'P 1'
#
loop_
_entity.id
_entity.type
_entity.pdbx_description
1 polymer ?
#
loop_
_entity_poly.entity_id
_entity_poly.type
_entity_poly.pdbx_seq_one_letter_code
_entity_poly.pdbx_strand_id
1 'polypeptide(L)'
;MSRWAEAEEPRPRSEMTTEKVRGRVDSTDFSHTGPGTLAGRFMRRFWQPVYLSRDLAPGHSVPIRIMGEDLTLYRGEGGRT
;
A
#
# COMPACT_ATOMS: atom_id res chain seq x y z
N MET A 1 25.88 59.25 0.55
CA MET A 1 26.63 58.61 1.65
C MET A 1 25.65 57.79 2.48
N SER A 2 25.83 56.47 2.44
CA SER A 2 25.32 55.43 3.37
C SER A 2 23.79 55.24 3.41
N ARG A 3 23.17 54.18 2.85
CA ARG A 3 23.42 52.72 2.92
C ARG A 3 23.39 52.19 4.35
N TRP A 4 22.18 51.91 4.85
CA TRP A 4 21.81 50.89 5.86
C TRP A 4 20.31 50.61 5.65
N ALA A 5 19.93 49.93 4.56
CA ALA A 5 19.55 48.52 4.59
C ALA A 5 18.52 48.23 5.70
N GLU A 6 17.25 48.30 5.33
CA GLU A 6 16.14 47.51 5.86
C GLU A 6 16.66 46.11 6.23
N ALA A 7 16.98 45.91 7.51
CA ALA A 7 17.19 44.58 8.04
C ALA A 7 15.80 44.09 8.42
N GLU A 8 15.19 43.30 7.55
CA GLU A 8 14.08 42.43 7.91
C GLU A 8 14.47 41.70 9.20
N GLU A 9 13.83 42.09 10.30
CA GLU A 9 13.97 41.40 11.57
C GLU A 9 13.58 39.94 11.35
N PRO A 10 14.47 38.97 11.62
CA PRO A 10 14.18 37.58 11.31
C PRO A 10 13.01 37.13 12.17
N ARG A 11 11.86 36.85 11.52
CA ARG A 11 10.66 36.37 12.20
C ARG A 11 11.00 35.24 13.17
N PRO A 12 10.43 35.24 14.39
CA PRO A 12 10.73 34.22 15.39
C PRO A 12 10.44 32.84 14.83
N ARG A 13 11.40 31.92 14.96
CA ARG A 13 11.37 30.54 14.43
C ARG A 13 10.12 29.75 14.83
N SER A 14 9.38 30.19 15.84
CA SER A 14 8.09 29.63 16.28
C SER A 14 6.94 29.85 15.29
N GLU A 15 7.06 30.77 14.34
CA GLU A 15 6.03 31.04 13.31
C GLU A 15 6.24 30.28 12.00
N MET A 16 7.26 29.43 11.89
CA MET A 16 7.32 28.43 10.81
C MET A 16 6.36 27.28 11.15
N THR A 17 5.08 27.59 10.99
CA THR A 17 3.94 26.70 10.71
C THR A 17 4.25 25.21 10.94
N THR A 18 3.85 24.72 12.10
CA THR A 18 3.47 23.31 12.31
C THR A 18 2.42 22.82 11.28
N GLU A 19 1.88 23.76 10.49
CA GLU A 19 0.85 23.63 9.47
C GLU A 19 1.32 23.15 8.08
N LYS A 20 2.59 22.76 7.88
CA LYS A 20 3.09 22.32 6.56
C LYS A 20 3.85 21.00 6.56
N VAL A 21 3.41 20.01 7.33
CA VAL A 21 3.85 18.61 7.14
C VAL A 21 2.70 17.62 7.08
N ARG A 22 1.48 18.00 7.47
CA ARG A 22 0.31 17.13 7.30
C ARG A 22 -0.27 17.30 5.89
N GLY A 23 0.53 16.99 4.88
CA GLY A 23 -0.02 16.61 3.58
C GLY A 23 -1.02 15.50 3.86
N ARG A 24 -2.31 15.78 3.64
CA ARG A 24 -3.40 14.85 3.89
C ARG A 24 -3.12 13.61 3.04
N VAL A 25 -2.53 12.57 3.65
CA VAL A 25 -2.41 11.28 3.00
C VAL A 25 -3.84 10.84 2.76
N ASP A 26 -4.22 10.74 1.49
CA ASP A 26 -5.55 10.29 1.13
C ASP A 26 -5.73 8.89 1.70
N SER A 27 -6.71 8.70 2.58
CA SER A 27 -6.91 7.41 3.27
C SER A 27 -7.07 6.25 2.28
N THR A 28 -7.55 6.58 1.07
CA THR A 28 -7.74 5.67 -0.04
C THR A 28 -6.44 5.00 -0.52
N ASP A 29 -5.26 5.61 -0.32
CA ASP A 29 -3.97 5.02 -0.69
C ASP A 29 -3.62 3.75 0.11
N PHE A 30 -4.17 3.60 1.32
CA PHE A 30 -3.92 2.44 2.17
C PHE A 30 -4.87 1.26 1.92
N SER A 31 -5.97 1.47 1.20
CA SER A 31 -7.00 0.45 1.03
C SER A 31 -6.97 -0.20 -0.36
N HIS A 32 -6.46 0.49 -1.37
CA HIS A 32 -6.35 -0.09 -2.71
C HIS A 32 -5.20 -1.09 -2.78
N THR A 33 -5.50 -2.33 -3.14
CA THR A 33 -4.53 -3.45 -3.19
C THR A 33 -4.21 -3.94 -4.61
N GLY A 34 -4.75 -3.25 -5.61
CA GLY A 34 -4.52 -3.54 -7.02
C GLY A 34 -3.06 -3.36 -7.46
N PRO A 35 -2.71 -3.71 -8.72
CA PRO A 35 -1.36 -3.56 -9.25
C PRO A 35 -0.85 -2.12 -9.11
N GLY A 36 0.41 -1.95 -8.71
CA GLY A 36 1.05 -0.63 -8.61
C GLY A 36 0.61 0.24 -7.42
N THR A 37 -0.37 -0.19 -6.61
CA THR A 37 -0.83 0.55 -5.41
C THR A 37 0.12 0.41 -4.22
N LEU A 38 0.10 1.35 -3.28
CA LEU A 38 0.95 1.28 -2.08
C LEU A 38 0.66 0.03 -1.26
N ALA A 39 -0.60 -0.19 -0.88
CA ALA A 39 -0.99 -1.37 -0.09
C ALA A 39 -0.83 -2.67 -0.90
N GLY A 40 -1.12 -2.66 -2.21
CA GLY A 40 -0.89 -3.84 -3.06
C GLY A 40 0.58 -4.27 -3.14
N ARG A 41 1.51 -3.32 -3.22
CA ARG A 41 2.96 -3.61 -3.17
C ARG A 41 3.41 -4.10 -1.79
N PHE A 42 2.77 -3.64 -0.72
CA PHE A 42 3.07 -4.08 0.63
C PHE A 42 2.58 -5.51 0.87
N MET A 43 1.31 -5.82 0.55
CA MET A 43 0.71 -7.13 0.81
C MET A 43 1.37 -8.27 0.04
N ARG A 44 1.85 -8.03 -1.19
CA ARG A 44 2.59 -9.03 -2.01
C ARG A 44 3.94 -9.46 -1.42
N ARG A 45 4.43 -8.79 -0.38
CA ARG A 45 5.66 -9.18 0.33
C ARG A 45 5.43 -10.27 1.37
N PHE A 46 4.17 -10.64 1.61
CA PHE A 46 3.77 -11.59 2.63
C PHE A 46 2.86 -12.67 2.05
N TRP A 47 2.85 -13.83 2.72
CA TRP A 47 1.92 -14.91 2.40
C TRP A 47 0.48 -14.52 2.74
N GLN A 48 -0.40 -14.64 1.76
CA GLN A 48 -1.84 -14.41 1.92
C GLN A 48 -2.58 -15.75 1.93
N PRO A 49 -3.47 -16.00 2.89
CA PRO A 49 -4.42 -17.10 2.79
C PRO A 49 -5.48 -16.75 1.73
N VAL A 50 -5.63 -17.59 0.70
CA VAL A 50 -6.51 -17.29 -0.44
C VAL A 50 -7.66 -18.27 -0.63
N TYR A 51 -7.57 -19.47 -0.05
CA TYR A 51 -8.55 -20.53 -0.21
C TYR A 51 -8.40 -21.59 0.90
N LEU A 52 -9.47 -22.32 1.20
CA LEU A 52 -9.46 -23.42 2.16
C LEU A 52 -9.15 -24.75 1.46
N SER A 53 -8.19 -25.52 1.97
CA SER A 53 -7.78 -26.79 1.34
C SER A 53 -8.92 -27.83 1.26
N ARG A 54 -9.83 -27.85 2.24
CA ARG A 54 -10.99 -28.76 2.26
C ARG A 54 -12.04 -28.48 1.17
N ASP A 55 -12.06 -27.25 0.66
CA ASP A 55 -13.03 -26.82 -0.37
C ASP A 55 -12.46 -27.00 -1.78
N LEU A 56 -11.22 -27.51 -1.90
CA LEU A 56 -10.57 -27.85 -3.18
C LEU A 56 -10.31 -29.36 -3.24
N ALA A 57 -11.13 -30.06 -4.01
CA ALA A 57 -10.97 -31.50 -4.21
C ALA A 57 -9.65 -31.82 -4.95
N PRO A 58 -8.99 -32.96 -4.67
CA PRO A 58 -7.80 -33.39 -5.42
C PRO A 58 -8.11 -33.54 -6.92
N GLY A 59 -7.19 -33.09 -7.77
CA GLY A 59 -7.37 -33.10 -9.24
C GLY A 59 -8.22 -31.96 -9.79
N HIS A 60 -8.74 -31.07 -8.93
CA HIS A 60 -9.54 -29.93 -9.36
C HIS A 60 -8.75 -28.63 -9.37
N SER A 61 -9.17 -27.73 -10.26
CA SER A 61 -8.72 -26.35 -10.33
C SER A 61 -9.86 -25.37 -10.10
N VAL A 62 -9.57 -24.24 -9.45
CA VAL A 62 -10.51 -23.15 -9.20
C VAL A 62 -9.87 -21.83 -9.62
N PRO A 63 -10.52 -21.04 -10.48
CA PRO A 63 -10.04 -19.69 -10.80
C PRO A 63 -10.26 -18.79 -9.58
N ILE A 64 -9.26 -17.98 -9.26
CA ILE A 64 -9.34 -16.98 -8.20
C ILE A 64 -8.82 -15.64 -8.72
N ARG A 65 -9.41 -14.55 -8.24
CA ARG A 65 -8.86 -13.21 -8.43
C ARG A 65 -8.41 -12.66 -7.09
N ILE A 66 -7.13 -12.33 -6.98
CA ILE A 66 -6.56 -11.73 -5.77
C ILE A 66 -5.70 -10.52 -6.13
N MET A 67 -5.90 -9.41 -5.40
CA MET A 67 -5.15 -8.17 -5.60
C MET A 67 -5.12 -7.66 -7.06
N GLY A 68 -6.18 -7.95 -7.84
CA GLY A 68 -6.30 -7.55 -9.25
C GLY A 68 -5.62 -8.48 -10.25
N GLU A 69 -5.13 -9.65 -9.82
CA GLU A 69 -4.53 -10.65 -10.69
C GLU A 69 -5.40 -11.91 -10.76
N ASP A 70 -5.51 -12.48 -11.95
CA ASP A 70 -6.20 -13.75 -12.20
C ASP A 70 -5.25 -14.92 -12.10
N LEU A 71 -5.58 -15.85 -11.21
CA LEU A 71 -4.78 -17.04 -10.94
C LEU A 71 -5.67 -18.28 -10.96
N THR A 72 -5.04 -19.44 -11.10
CA THR A 72 -5.72 -20.73 -10.99
C THR A 72 -5.09 -21.50 -9.84
N LEU A 73 -5.88 -21.79 -8.81
CA LEU A 73 -5.47 -22.69 -7.75
C LEU A 73 -5.71 -24.13 -8.21
N TYR A 74 -4.69 -24.99 -8.14
CA TYR A 74 -4.80 -26.40 -8.49
C TYR A 74 -4.31 -27.27 -7.34
N ARG A 75 -5.08 -28.30 -6.99
CA ARG A 75 -4.67 -29.32 -6.03
C ARG A 75 -4.28 -30.58 -6.79
N GLY A 76 -3.01 -30.99 -6.67
CA GLY A 76 -2.54 -32.22 -7.29
C GLY A 76 -3.31 -33.46 -6.80
N GLU A 77 -3.36 -34.50 -7.65
CA GLU A 77 -4.10 -35.74 -7.40
C GLU A 77 -3.70 -36.45 -6.10
N GLY A 78 -2.41 -36.38 -5.73
CA GLY A 78 -1.91 -36.95 -4.48
C GLY A 78 -2.40 -36.23 -3.21
N GLY A 79 -3.14 -35.13 -3.34
CA GLY A 79 -3.83 -34.45 -2.24
C GLY A 79 -2.95 -33.88 -1.12
N ARG A 80 -1.61 -33.96 -1.25
CA ARG A 80 -0.68 -33.53 -0.22
C ARG A 80 -0.77 -32.02 -0.02
N THR A 81 -0.89 -31.63 1.24
CA THR A 81 -0.76 -30.25 1.71
C THR A 81 0.62 -30.11 2.32
#